data_AF-A0A0B9G824-F1
#
_entry.id   AF-A0A0B9G824-F1
#
_cell.length_a   1.000
_cell.length_b   1.000
_cell.length_c   1.000
_cell.angle_alpha   90.00
_cell.angle_beta   90.00
_cell.angle_gamma   90.00
#
_symmetry.space_group_name_H-M   'P 1'
#
loop_
_entity.id
_entity.type
_entity.pdbx_description
1 polymer ?
#
loop_
_entity_poly.entity_id
_entity_poly.type
_entity_poly.pdbx_seq_one_letter_code
_entity_poly.pdbx_strand_id
1 'polypeptide(L)'
;MTEQGNKGDALHSMVHRLEDKVYRPSGYWSYSVHQLLMHLKREKFDSAPRALGFDTEGNEILSYVTGDVYNYPLVGAIATTEALTDYLILSADHSTHR
;
A
#
# COMPACT_ATOMS: atom_id res chain seq x y z
N MET A 1 -21.54 30.62 -7.99
CA MET A 1 -20.08 30.44 -7.92
C MET A 1 -19.76 29.82 -6.58
N THR A 2 -19.71 28.50 -6.53
CA THR A 2 -19.17 27.76 -5.38
C THR A 2 -18.72 26.41 -5.91
N GLU A 3 -17.45 26.34 -6.30
CA GLU A 3 -16.77 25.07 -6.57
C GLU A 3 -16.65 24.32 -5.25
N GLN A 4 -17.40 23.23 -5.13
CA GLN A 4 -17.17 22.21 -4.11
C GLN A 4 -15.89 21.47 -4.52
N GLY A 5 -14.75 21.93 -3.99
CA GLY A 5 -13.48 21.23 -4.10
C GLY A 5 -13.61 19.83 -3.47
N ASN A 6 -13.45 18.82 -4.32
CA ASN A 6 -13.50 17.40 -3.95
C ASN A 6 -12.47 17.08 -2.85
N LYS A 7 -12.93 16.79 -1.63
CA LYS A 7 -12.08 16.39 -0.49
C LYS A 7 -11.20 15.15 -0.75
N GLY A 8 -11.45 14.41 -1.84
CA GLY A 8 -10.64 13.25 -2.24
C GLY A 8 -9.27 13.58 -2.81
N ASP A 9 -9.06 14.80 -3.33
CA ASP A 9 -7.79 15.17 -3.99
C ASP A 9 -6.73 15.68 -2.99
N ALA A 10 -7.17 16.23 -1.85
CA ALA A 10 -6.28 16.79 -0.83
C ALA A 10 -5.61 15.75 0.09
N LEU A 11 -6.09 14.49 0.10
CA LEU A 11 -5.47 13.41 0.89
C LEU A 11 -4.24 12.79 0.20
N HIS A 12 -4.15 12.89 -1.14
CA HIS A 12 -3.05 12.29 -1.91
C HIS A 12 -1.70 12.99 -1.68
N SER A 13 -1.69 14.19 -1.10
CA SER A 13 -0.51 15.05 -1.01
C SER A 13 0.20 15.04 0.37
N MET A 14 -0.27 14.26 1.35
CA MET A 14 0.26 14.32 2.73
C MET A 14 1.07 13.10 3.17
N VAL A 15 1.23 12.10 2.32
CA VAL A 15 2.11 10.96 2.61
C VAL A 15 3.55 11.40 2.45
N HIS A 16 4.35 11.29 3.51
CA HIS A 16 5.77 11.62 3.46
C HIS A 16 6.60 10.50 4.07
N ARG A 17 7.85 10.41 3.62
CA ARG A 17 8.82 9.43 4.09
C ARG A 17 9.93 10.14 4.83
N LEU A 18 10.30 9.62 5.98
CA LEU A 18 11.50 10.01 6.72
C LEU A 18 12.26 8.74 7.06
N GLU A 19 13.49 8.63 6.55
CA GLU A 19 14.37 7.46 6.73
C GLU A 19 13.69 6.13 6.29
N ASP A 20 13.45 5.25 7.25
CA ASP A 20 12.82 3.94 7.11
C ASP A 20 11.34 3.96 7.53
N LYS A 21 10.71 5.14 7.58
CA LYS A 21 9.32 5.32 8.01
C LYS A 21 8.50 6.12 7.01
N VAL A 22 7.23 5.76 6.92
CA VAL A 22 6.21 6.45 6.14
C VAL A 22 5.16 6.97 7.10
N TYR A 23 4.82 8.25 6.94
CA TYR A 23 3.82 8.97 7.71
C TYR A 23 2.67 9.29 6.77
N ARG A 24 1.46 8.91 7.14
CA ARG A 24 0.26 9.19 6.35
C ARG A 24 -0.89 9.63 7.24
N PRO A 25 -1.83 10.44 6.74
CA PRO A 25 -3.04 10.78 7.49
C PRO A 25 -3.73 9.52 8.01
N SER A 26 -4.09 9.50 9.29
CA SER A 26 -4.93 8.43 9.82
C SER A 26 -6.38 8.59 9.35
N GLY A 27 -7.07 7.46 9.26
CA GLY A 27 -8.49 7.42 8.91
C GLY A 27 -9.20 6.27 9.61
N TYR A 28 -10.49 6.11 9.31
CA TYR A 28 -11.30 5.01 9.87
C TYR A 28 -10.71 3.62 9.54
N TRP A 29 -9.90 3.52 8.49
CA TRP A 29 -9.21 2.30 8.07
C TRP A 29 -7.92 2.00 8.85
N SER A 30 -7.28 3.00 9.48
CA SER A 30 -5.92 2.84 10.04
C SER A 30 -5.84 1.74 11.08
N TYR A 31 -6.86 1.60 11.94
CA TYR A 31 -6.88 0.53 12.93
C TYR A 31 -6.95 -0.86 12.27
N SER A 32 -7.83 -1.03 11.28
CA SER A 32 -7.95 -2.29 10.53
C SER A 32 -6.68 -2.62 9.76
N VAL A 33 -6.01 -1.62 9.17
CA VAL A 33 -4.72 -1.82 8.51
C VAL A 33 -3.67 -2.27 9.52
N HIS A 34 -3.58 -1.63 10.69
CA HIS A 34 -2.67 -2.08 11.75
C HIS A 34 -2.93 -3.53 12.15
N GLN A 35 -4.18 -3.94 12.33
CA GLN A 35 -4.53 -5.33 12.64
C GLN A 35 -4.06 -6.31 11.54
N LEU A 36 -4.26 -5.96 10.27
CA LEU A 36 -3.78 -6.75 9.15
C LEU A 36 -2.24 -6.87 9.16
N LEU A 37 -1.52 -5.76 9.32
CA LEU A 37 -0.05 -5.78 9.35
C LEU A 37 0.49 -6.57 10.54
N MET A 38 -0.18 -6.50 11.69
CA MET A 38 0.16 -7.34 12.85
C MET A 38 -0.06 -8.83 12.57
N HIS A 39 -1.12 -9.18 11.85
CA HIS A 39 -1.36 -10.56 11.41
C HIS A 39 -0.27 -11.04 10.44
N LEU A 40 0.05 -10.25 9.40
CA LEU A 40 1.11 -10.59 8.44
C LEU A 40 2.47 -10.78 9.12
N LYS A 41 2.81 -9.93 10.09
CA LYS A 41 4.01 -10.09 10.91
C LYS A 41 4.01 -11.42 11.67
N ARG A 42 2.87 -11.84 12.22
CA ARG A 42 2.74 -13.10 12.96
C ARG A 42 2.96 -14.31 12.05
N GLU A 43 2.48 -14.21 10.81
CA GLU A 43 2.69 -15.21 9.76
C GLU A 43 4.09 -15.15 9.12
N LYS A 44 5.02 -14.34 9.69
CA LYS A 44 6.40 -14.14 9.19
C LYS A 44 6.47 -13.62 7.75
N PHE A 45 5.46 -12.88 7.32
CA PHE A 45 5.49 -12.18 6.05
C PHE A 45 6.25 -10.85 6.19
N ASP A 46 7.53 -10.86 5.81
CA ASP A 46 8.43 -9.70 5.97
C ASP A 46 8.36 -8.69 4.82
N SER A 47 7.66 -9.01 3.73
CA SER A 47 7.48 -8.09 2.59
C SER A 47 6.37 -7.05 2.80
N ALA A 48 5.69 -7.05 3.96
CA ALA A 48 4.71 -6.04 4.33
C ALA A 48 5.32 -5.00 5.29
N PRO A 49 4.84 -3.74 5.24
CA PRO A 49 5.21 -2.73 6.21
C PRO A 49 4.77 -3.13 7.63
N ARG A 50 5.48 -2.65 8.64
CA ARG A 50 5.15 -2.83 10.05
C ARG A 50 4.42 -1.59 10.55
N ALA A 51 3.31 -1.79 11.26
CA ALA A 51 2.64 -0.72 11.99
C ALA A 51 3.53 -0.25 13.16
N LEU A 52 3.88 1.04 13.19
CA LEU A 52 4.71 1.65 14.23
C LEU A 52 3.91 2.54 15.20
N GLY A 53 2.65 2.83 14.89
CA GLY A 53 1.74 3.58 15.75
C GLY A 53 1.24 4.85 15.09
N PHE A 54 0.99 5.87 15.89
CA PHE A 54 0.58 7.20 15.44
C PHE A 54 1.55 8.25 15.96
N ASP A 55 1.76 9.33 15.21
CA ASP A 55 2.54 10.49 15.67
C ASP A 55 1.68 11.45 16.53
N THR A 56 2.28 12.55 16.97
CA THR A 56 1.62 13.58 17.78
C THR A 56 0.56 14.38 17.03
N GLU A 57 0.60 14.38 15.70
CA GLU A 57 -0.37 15.04 14.83
C GLU A 57 -1.51 14.10 14.42
N GLY A 58 -1.44 12.84 14.84
CA GLY A 58 -2.41 11.80 14.54
C GLY A 58 -2.18 11.11 13.20
N ASN A 59 -1.02 11.27 12.55
CA ASN A 59 -0.66 10.49 11.37
C ASN A 59 -0.30 9.07 11.76
N GLU A 60 -0.68 8.11 10.92
CA GLU A 60 -0.25 6.72 11.02
C GLU A 60 1.21 6.58 10.58
N ILE A 61 2.02 5.92 11.39
CA ILE A 61 3.44 5.65 11.12
C ILE A 61 3.61 4.18 10.75
N LEU A 62 4.17 3.92 9.57
CA LEU A 62 4.49 2.58 9.06
C LEU A 62 5.98 2.46 8.75
N SER A 63 6.55 1.27 8.85
CA SER A 63 7.90 1.04 8.31
C SER A 63 7.88 1.09 6.78
N TYR A 64 8.94 1.65 6.20
CA TYR A 64 9.16 1.63 4.77
C TYR A 64 9.63 0.24 4.34
N VAL A 65 9.04 -0.27 3.26
CA VAL A 65 9.50 -1.48 2.59
C VAL A 65 10.07 -1.06 1.25
N THR A 66 11.32 -1.43 0.99
CA THR A 66 11.94 -1.22 -0.32
C THR A 66 11.28 -2.14 -1.34
N GLY A 67 10.77 -1.57 -2.43
CA GLY A 67 10.19 -2.30 -3.54
C GLY A 67 9.77 -1.35 -4.65
N ASP A 68 9.65 -1.88 -5.86
CA ASP A 68 9.17 -1.12 -7.00
C ASP A 68 7.64 -1.03 -6.93
N VAL A 69 7.13 0.21 -6.79
CA VAL A 69 5.68 0.49 -6.80
C VAL A 69 5.36 1.19 -8.10
N TYR A 70 4.46 0.62 -8.87
CA TYR A 70 3.97 1.22 -10.10
C TYR A 70 2.71 2.02 -9.82
N ASN A 71 2.76 3.32 -10.10
CA ASN A 71 1.64 4.22 -9.86
C ASN A 71 0.66 4.20 -11.04
N TYR A 72 -0.63 4.44 -10.77
CA TYR A 72 -1.64 4.52 -11.82
C TYR A 72 -1.61 5.90 -12.53
N PRO A 73 -1.85 6.00 -13.85
CA PRO A 73 -2.05 4.89 -14.77
C PRO A 73 -0.77 4.09 -14.94
N LEU A 74 -0.90 2.76 -14.86
CA LEU A 74 0.20 1.86 -15.18
C LEU A 74 0.62 2.14 -16.62
N VAL A 75 1.90 2.39 -16.85
CA VAL A 75 2.48 2.67 -18.16
C VAL A 75 3.69 1.78 -18.41
N GLY A 76 3.93 1.41 -19.66
CA GLY A 76 5.04 0.53 -20.04
C GLY A 76 4.72 -0.96 -19.88
N ALA A 77 5.76 -1.80 -19.76
CA ALA A 77 5.65 -3.27 -19.84
C ALA A 77 4.66 -3.88 -18.85
N ILE A 78 4.48 -3.29 -17.67
CA ILE A 78 3.52 -3.67 -16.62
C ILE A 78 2.04 -3.41 -16.94
N ALA A 79 1.75 -2.57 -17.94
CA ALA A 79 0.40 -2.23 -18.38
C ALA A 79 -0.02 -2.97 -19.65
N THR A 80 0.82 -3.90 -20.11
CA THR A 80 0.57 -4.67 -21.34
C THR A 80 -0.33 -5.87 -21.07
N THR A 81 -1.07 -6.30 -22.09
CA THR A 81 -1.89 -7.52 -22.00
C THR A 81 -1.03 -8.76 -21.79
N GLU A 82 0.22 -8.73 -22.24
CA GLU A 82 1.25 -9.74 -22.00
C GLU A 82 1.54 -9.89 -20.49
N ALA A 83 1.70 -8.79 -19.74
CA ALA A 83 1.88 -8.84 -18.28
C ALA A 83 0.67 -9.45 -17.55
N LEU A 84 -0.55 -9.19 -18.02
CA LEU A 84 -1.76 -9.81 -17.48
C LEU A 84 -1.87 -11.31 -17.83
N THR A 85 -1.34 -11.70 -18.99
CA THR A 85 -1.35 -13.09 -19.48
C THR A 85 -0.29 -13.94 -18.76
N ASP A 86 0.90 -13.40 -18.50
CA ASP A 86 1.93 -14.07 -17.69
C ASP A 86 1.44 -14.33 -16.25
N TYR A 87 0.70 -13.38 -15.65
CA TYR A 87 0.06 -13.60 -14.36
C TYR A 87 -0.98 -14.74 -14.40
N LEU A 88 -1.75 -14.83 -15.48
CA LEU A 88 -2.73 -15.91 -15.68
C LEU A 88 -2.05 -17.29 -15.81
N ILE A 89 -0.90 -17.36 -16.47
CA ILE A 89 -0.12 -18.61 -16.59
C ILE A 89 0.51 -18.98 -15.24
N LEU A 90 1.04 -18.02 -14.48
CA LEU A 90 1.67 -18.27 -13.19
C LEU A 90 0.68 -18.74 -12.10
N SER A 91 -0.55 -18.22 -12.13
CA SER A 91 -1.62 -18.64 -11.20
C SER A 91 -2.24 -20.00 -11.54
N ALA A 92 -2.12 -20.45 -12.80
CA ALA A 92 -2.52 -21.81 -13.19
C ALA A 92 -1.55 -22.88 -12.65
N ASP A 93 -0.26 -22.55 -12.49
CA ASP A 93 0.77 -23.48 -11.99
C ASP A 93 0.76 -23.64 -10.46
N HIS A 94 0.33 -22.63 -9.72
CA HIS A 94 0.22 -22.69 -8.25
C HIS A 94 -0.98 -23.49 -7.72
N SER A 95 -1.81 -24.07 -8.59
CA SER A 95 -2.97 -24.89 -8.20
C SER A 95 -2.67 -26.39 -8.05
N THR A 96 -1.42 -26.86 -8.24
CA THR A 96 -1.08 -28.30 -8.21
C THR A 96 -0.18 -28.74 -7.05
N HIS A 97 0.09 -27.87 -6.07
CA HIS A 97 0.66 -28.30 -4.79
C HIS A 97 -0.11 -27.73 -3.60
N ARG A 98 -1.25 -28.35 -3.29
CA ARG A 98 -1.79 -28.41 -1.93
C ARG A 98 -2.34 -29.80 -1.64
#